data_AF-A0A3D8X7K0-F1
#
_entry.id   AF-A0A3D8X7K0-F1
#
_cell.length_a   1.000
_cell.length_b   1.000
_cell.length_c   1.000
_cell.angle_alpha   90.00
_cell.angle_beta   90.00
_cell.angle_gamma   90.00
#
_symmetry.space_group_name_H-M   'P 1'
#
loop_
_entity.id
_entity.type
_entity.pdbx_description
1 polymer ?
#
loop_
_entity_poly.entity_id
_entity_poly.type
_entity_poly.pdbx_seq_one_letter_code
_entity_poly.pdbx_strand_id
1 'polypeptide(L)'
;MENKGKKNQKISELLHFDIQKGDTQYFATVVSGTTENHLNGNISPGEKQSGIATFDIPKEGNFKFEFSGFSKNRGIWTFTQDDIQPAQ
;
A
#
# COMPACT_ATOMS: atom_id res chain seq x y z
N MET A 1 -8.77 -3.42 2.14
CA MET A 1 -9.16 -2.20 2.90
C MET A 1 -10.68 -2.10 2.96
N GLU A 2 -11.21 -1.45 4.00
CA GLU A 2 -12.66 -1.20 4.17
C GLU A 2 -12.88 0.24 4.61
N ASN A 3 -13.80 0.96 3.97
CA ASN A 3 -14.18 2.31 4.39
C ASN A 3 -15.23 2.24 5.51
N LYS A 4 -14.78 2.26 6.77
CA LYS A 4 -15.66 2.32 7.96
C LYS A 4 -16.21 3.72 8.26
N GLY A 5 -15.93 4.70 7.41
CA GLY A 5 -16.39 6.08 7.54
C GLY A 5 -17.79 6.30 6.98
N LYS A 6 -18.24 7.56 7.01
CA LYS A 6 -19.56 7.98 6.49
C LYS A 6 -19.50 8.70 5.14
N LYS A 7 -18.28 8.91 4.60
CA LYS A 7 -18.04 9.64 3.35
C LYS A 7 -17.25 8.78 2.38
N ASN A 8 -17.40 9.03 1.09
CA ASN A 8 -16.52 8.48 0.07
C ASN A 8 -15.09 8.91 0.35
N GLN A 9 -14.17 8.00 0.11
CA GLN A 9 -12.76 8.25 0.30
C GLN A 9 -11.99 7.88 -0.95
N LYS A 10 -11.02 8.71 -1.30
CA LYS A 10 -10.16 8.47 -2.46
C LYS A 10 -8.90 7.75 -2.01
N ILE A 11 -8.56 6.66 -2.69
CA ILE A 11 -7.29 5.96 -2.56
C ILE A 11 -6.45 6.20 -3.80
N SER A 12 -5.16 6.37 -3.55
CA SER A 12 -4.11 6.41 -4.55
C SER A 12 -2.91 5.64 -4.02
N GLU A 13 -2.45 4.66 -4.79
CA GLU A 13 -1.28 3.83 -4.51
C GLU A 13 -0.05 4.71 -4.26
N LEU A 14 0.19 5.65 -5.16
CA LEU A 14 1.34 6.56 -5.14
C LEU A 14 1.38 7.50 -3.94
N LEU A 15 0.23 7.82 -3.36
CA LEU A 15 0.13 8.83 -2.30
C LEU A 15 -0.05 8.25 -0.92
N HIS A 16 -0.66 7.07 -0.82
CA HIS A 16 -1.09 6.52 0.47
C HIS A 16 -0.28 5.33 0.93
N PHE A 17 0.63 4.81 0.11
CA PHE A 17 1.43 3.64 0.44
C PHE A 17 2.91 3.92 0.20
N ASP A 18 3.70 3.62 1.21
CA ASP A 18 5.16 3.71 1.14
C ASP A 18 5.83 2.61 1.96
N ILE A 19 7.04 2.27 1.56
CA ILE A 19 7.94 1.39 2.30
C ILE A 19 9.13 2.21 2.77
N GLN A 20 9.51 2.09 4.03
CA GLN A 20 10.68 2.71 4.62
C GLN A 20 11.74 1.65 4.94
N LYS A 21 13.00 1.92 4.59
CA LYS A 21 14.18 1.16 5.05
C LYS A 21 15.19 2.15 5.61
N GLY A 22 15.33 2.18 6.94
CA GLY A 22 16.07 3.26 7.61
C GLY A 22 15.45 4.62 7.26
N ASP A 23 16.27 5.54 6.76
CA ASP A 23 15.85 6.89 6.35
C ASP A 23 15.39 6.97 4.89
N THR A 24 15.43 5.87 4.15
CA THR A 24 15.03 5.85 2.72
C THR A 24 13.58 5.43 2.58
N GLN A 25 12.80 6.22 1.84
CA GLN A 25 11.42 5.95 1.50
C GLN A 25 11.29 5.50 0.04
N TYR A 26 10.51 4.44 -0.19
CA TYR A 26 10.21 3.85 -1.49
C TYR A 26 8.70 3.99 -1.74
N PHE A 27 8.34 4.54 -2.88
CA PHE A 27 6.96 4.74 -3.28
C PHE A 27 6.47 3.62 -4.18
N ALA A 28 5.15 3.43 -4.22
CA ALA A 28 4.55 2.46 -5.13
C ALA A 28 4.88 2.84 -6.58
N THR A 29 5.02 1.83 -7.44
CA THR A 29 5.24 1.99 -8.88
C THR A 29 3.98 1.56 -9.64
N VAL A 30 3.61 2.33 -10.65
CA VAL A 30 2.53 1.94 -11.57
C VAL A 30 3.14 1.08 -12.66
N VAL A 31 2.93 -0.23 -12.58
CA VAL A 31 3.41 -1.16 -13.61
C VAL A 31 2.46 -1.10 -14.80
N SER A 32 2.94 -0.61 -15.94
CA SER A 32 2.16 -0.61 -17.18
C SER A 32 2.14 -2.01 -17.79
N GLY A 33 0.98 -2.67 -17.80
CA GLY A 33 0.78 -3.92 -18.55
C GLY A 33 0.27 -5.09 -17.71
N THR A 34 0.21 -4.98 -16.39
CA THR A 34 -0.47 -5.98 -15.56
C THR A 34 -1.96 -5.63 -15.46
N THR A 35 -2.84 -6.58 -15.78
CA THR A 35 -4.28 -6.56 -15.44
C THR A 35 -4.50 -6.71 -13.92
N GLU A 36 -3.59 -6.18 -13.12
CA GLU A 36 -3.62 -6.35 -11.67
C GLU A 36 -4.64 -5.40 -11.05
N ASN A 37 -5.33 -5.90 -10.03
CA ASN A 37 -6.36 -5.16 -9.31
C ASN A 37 -5.73 -3.93 -8.64
N HIS A 38 -5.70 -2.80 -9.33
CA HIS A 38 -5.24 -1.54 -8.76
C HIS A 38 -6.15 -1.09 -7.62
N LEU A 39 -5.53 -0.49 -6.61
CA LEU A 39 -6.18 0.11 -5.45
C LEU A 39 -6.64 1.55 -5.70
N ASN A 40 -6.23 2.16 -6.82
CA ASN A 40 -6.61 3.53 -7.18
C ASN A 40 -8.12 3.65 -7.40
N GLY A 41 -8.78 4.60 -6.73
CA GLY A 41 -10.22 4.81 -6.92
C GLY A 41 -10.91 5.45 -5.73
N ASN A 42 -12.24 5.40 -5.74
CA ASN A 42 -13.07 5.81 -4.63
C ASN A 42 -13.61 4.57 -3.91
N ILE A 43 -13.57 4.59 -2.58
CA ILE A 43 -14.20 3.59 -1.72
C ILE A 43 -15.37 4.26 -1.01
N SER A 44 -16.59 3.83 -1.30
CA SER A 44 -17.81 4.35 -0.67
C SER A 44 -17.96 3.81 0.76
N PRO A 45 -18.77 4.45 1.63
CA PRO A 45 -19.04 3.95 2.98
C PRO A 45 -19.48 2.48 3.01
N GLY A 46 -18.81 1.67 3.82
CA GLY A 46 -19.06 0.23 3.96
C GLY A 46 -18.46 -0.63 2.85
N GLU A 47 -17.89 -0.05 1.79
CA GLU A 47 -17.26 -0.83 0.72
C GLU A 47 -15.90 -1.38 1.15
N LYS A 48 -15.60 -2.55 0.59
CA LYS A 48 -14.31 -3.23 0.70
C LYS A 48 -13.63 -3.22 -0.66
N GLN A 49 -12.34 -2.92 -0.67
CA GLN A 49 -11.50 -3.01 -1.85
C GLN A 49 -10.21 -3.78 -1.51
N SER A 50 -9.83 -4.67 -2.41
CA SER A 50 -8.56 -5.39 -2.40
C SER A 50 -7.83 -5.11 -3.70
N GLY A 51 -6.51 -5.17 -3.64
CA GLY A 51 -5.67 -4.90 -4.79
C GLY A 51 -4.20 -5.03 -4.44
N ILE A 52 -3.36 -4.73 -5.41
CA ILE A 52 -1.91 -4.91 -5.34
C ILE A 52 -1.24 -3.54 -5.44
N ALA A 53 -0.25 -3.30 -4.58
CA ALA A 53 0.66 -2.17 -4.68
C ALA A 53 2.08 -2.73 -4.85
N THR A 54 2.75 -2.33 -5.92
CA THR A 54 4.08 -2.82 -6.31
C THR A 54 5.13 -1.80 -5.93
N PHE A 55 6.30 -2.24 -5.47
CA PHE A 55 7.40 -1.39 -5.05
C PHE A 55 8.73 -1.94 -5.55
N ASP A 56 9.59 -1.06 -6.05
CA ASP A 56 10.98 -1.40 -6.34
C ASP A 56 11.83 -1.11 -5.09
N ILE A 57 12.12 -2.17 -4.32
CA ILE A 57 12.88 -2.09 -3.06
C ILE A 57 14.15 -2.96 -3.13
N PRO A 58 15.17 -2.69 -2.29
CA PRO A 58 16.32 -3.57 -2.16
C PRO A 58 15.91 -4.99 -1.78
N LYS A 59 16.66 -5.98 -2.24
CA LYS A 59 16.39 -7.40 -1.96
C LYS A 59 16.41 -7.73 -0.46
N GLU A 60 17.22 -7.04 0.32
CA GLU A 60 17.46 -7.35 1.74
C GLU A 60 17.25 -6.12 2.63
N GLY A 61 16.77 -6.34 3.85
CA GLY A 61 16.62 -5.32 4.87
C GLY A 61 15.39 -5.49 5.76
N ASN A 62 15.32 -4.63 6.76
CA ASN A 62 14.12 -4.44 7.57
C ASN A 62 13.28 -3.33 6.95
N PHE A 63 12.02 -3.65 6.67
CA PHE A 63 11.11 -2.75 5.97
C PHE A 63 9.94 -2.37 6.88
N LYS A 64 9.51 -1.12 6.76
CA LYS A 64 8.30 -0.63 7.40
C LYS A 64 7.35 -0.17 6.30
N PHE A 65 6.23 -0.86 6.17
CA PHE A 65 5.16 -0.48 5.28
C PHE A 65 4.20 0.46 6.01
N GLU A 66 3.93 1.61 5.41
CA GLU A 66 3.02 2.60 5.93
C GLU A 66 1.86 2.78 4.94
N PHE A 67 0.65 2.65 5.47
CA PHE A 67 -0.58 3.09 4.83
C PHE A 67 -1.08 4.34 5.54
N SER A 68 -1.04 5.48 4.87
CA SER A 68 -1.46 6.77 5.41
C SER A 68 -2.90 7.14 5.05
N GLY A 69 -3.70 6.17 4.58
CA GLY A 69 -5.05 6.44 4.07
C GLY A 69 -6.13 6.67 5.12
N PHE A 70 -7.26 7.19 4.65
CA PHE A 70 -8.50 7.50 5.36
C PHE A 70 -8.31 8.22 6.71
N SER A 71 -8.18 9.54 6.63
CA SER A 71 -8.13 10.48 7.76
C SER A 71 -6.83 10.37 8.58
N LYS A 72 -6.87 10.66 9.89
CA LYS A 72 -5.68 10.70 10.77
C LYS A 72 -5.13 9.32 11.11
N ASN A 73 -5.81 8.24 10.71
CA ASN A 73 -5.45 6.89 11.08
C ASN A 73 -4.40 6.37 10.11
N ARG A 74 -3.23 6.02 10.62
CA ARG A 74 -2.16 5.38 9.85
C ARG A 74 -2.11 3.91 10.21
N GLY A 75 -2.08 3.06 9.20
CA GLY A 75 -1.70 1.66 9.36
C GLY A 75 -0.19 1.56 9.19
N ILE A 76 0.52 1.04 10.19
CA ILE A 76 1.95 0.81 10.11
C ILE A 76 2.18 -0.67 10.39
N TRP A 77 2.87 -1.33 9.48
CA TRP A 77 3.28 -2.71 9.62
C TRP A 77 4.79 -2.80 9.36
N THR A 78 5.48 -3.54 10.20
CA THR A 78 6.90 -3.83 10.04
C THR A 78 7.04 -5.24 9.50
N PHE A 79 7.84 -5.39 8.46
CA PHE A 79 8.13 -6.66 7.83
C PHE A 79 9.65 -6.85 7.74
N THR A 80 10.09 -8.05 8.04
CA THR A 80 11.45 -8.52 7.81
C THR A 80 11.51 -9.24 6.48
N GLN A 81 12.71 -9.51 5.98
CA GLN A 81 12.88 -10.28 4.76
C GLN A 81 12.28 -11.70 4.87
N ASP A 82 12.29 -12.29 6.06
CA ASP A 82 11.70 -13.60 6.33
C ASP A 82 10.16 -13.60 6.18
N ASP A 83 9.53 -12.42 6.27
CA ASP A 83 8.09 -12.24 6.06
C ASP A 83 7.72 -12.10 4.57
N ILE A 84 8.71 -11.90 3.68
CA ILE A 84 8.48 -11.66 2.25
C ILE A 84 8.56 -13.01 1.51
N GLN A 85 7.43 -13.40 0.91
CA GLN A 85 7.40 -14.57 0.05
C GLN A 85 8.02 -14.24 -1.32
N PRO A 86 8.94 -15.06 -1.85
CA PRO A 86 9.41 -14.89 -3.21
C PRO A 86 8.23 -15.05 -4.18
N ALA A 87 8.18 -14.19 -5.20
CA ALA A 87 7.23 -14.37 -6.30
C ALA A 87 7.47 -15.74 -6.97
N GLN A 88 6.39 -16.49 -7.18
CA GLN A 88 6.43 -17.81 -7.85
C GLN A 88 6.66 -17.67 -9.35
#